data_AF-A0A6B3F3C0-F1
#
_entry.id   AF-A0A6B3F3C0-F1
#
_cell.length_a   1.000
_cell.length_b   1.000
_cell.length_c   1.000
_cell.angle_alpha   90.00
_cell.angle_beta   90.00
_cell.angle_gamma   90.00
#
_symmetry.space_group_name_H-M   'P 1'
#
loop_
_entity.id
_entity.type
_entity.pdbx_description
1 polymer ?
#
loop_
_entity_poly.entity_id
_entity_poly.type
_entity_poly.pdbx_seq_one_letter_code
_entity_poly.pdbx_strand_id
1 'polypeptide(L)' 'ELEGAGEVVECEGENPCPLRAACRLRGALREAQEAFYRSLDPLTLGDLVEAPTGPVLLRLGEAPPEERSA' A
#
# COMPACT_ATOMS: atom_id res chain seq x y z
N GLU A 1 11.47 5.32 7.97
CA GLU A 1 11.13 5.77 6.62
C GLU A 1 9.79 5.13 6.25
N LEU A 2 8.90 5.86 5.56
CA LEU A 2 7.76 5.22 4.88
C LEU A 2 8.32 4.51 3.64
N GLU A 3 7.68 3.41 3.19
CA GLU A 3 8.09 2.30 2.26
C GLU A 3 9.24 2.48 1.24
N GLY A 4 9.74 3.69 0.99
CA GLY A 4 10.92 3.97 0.20
C GLY A 4 10.58 4.02 -1.28
N ALA A 5 11.53 4.49 -2.09
CA ALA A 5 11.43 4.44 -3.56
C ALA A 5 11.68 3.02 -4.08
N GLY A 6 11.02 2.02 -3.47
CA GLY A 6 11.18 0.62 -3.83
C GLY A 6 10.61 0.34 -5.21
N GLU A 7 11.42 -0.25 -6.08
CA GLU A 7 10.94 -0.78 -7.35
C GLU A 7 10.04 -2.00 -7.11
N VAL A 8 9.01 -2.18 -7.93
CA VAL A 8 8.11 -3.36 -7.88
C VAL A 8 8.86 -4.68 -8.07
N VAL A 9 10.05 -4.64 -8.67
CA VAL A 9 10.85 -5.81 -9.02
C VAL A 9 12.29 -5.64 -8.57
N GLU A 10 12.85 -6.66 -7.94
CA GLU A 10 14.25 -6.67 -7.53
C GLU A 10 15.17 -7.09 -8.69
N CYS A 11 15.90 -6.13 -9.28
CA CYS A 11 16.82 -6.38 -10.39
C CYS A 11 18.30 -6.47 -9.98
N GLU A 12 18.66 -5.96 -8.80
CA GLU A 12 20.04 -5.78 -8.33
C GLU A 12 20.36 -6.64 -7.08
N GLY A 13 19.55 -7.69 -6.81
CA GLY A 13 19.77 -8.60 -5.68
C GLY A 13 21.01 -9.47 -5.80
N GLU A 14 21.16 -10.48 -4.93
CA GLU A 14 22.34 -11.37 -4.86
C GLU A 14 22.73 -12.00 -6.21
N ASN A 15 21.73 -12.28 -7.06
CA ASN A 15 21.91 -12.73 -8.43
C ASN A 15 21.33 -11.68 -9.40
N PRO A 16 22.13 -10.71 -9.87
CA PRO A 16 21.61 -9.56 -10.61
C PRO A 16 21.03 -9.99 -11.97
N CYS A 17 19.91 -9.36 -12.33
CA CYS A 17 19.25 -9.66 -13.60
C CYS A 17 20.17 -9.28 -14.78
N PRO A 18 20.45 -10.19 -15.74
CA PRO A 18 21.32 -9.89 -16.87
C PRO A 18 20.72 -8.83 -17.82
N LEU A 19 19.40 -8.64 -17.78
CA LEU A 19 18.69 -7.67 -18.61
C LEU A 19 18.59 -6.28 -17.97
N ARG A 20 19.04 -6.09 -16.72
CA ARG A 20 18.73 -4.91 -15.88
C ARG A 20 19.00 -3.54 -16.52
N ALA A 21 19.96 -3.44 -17.45
CA ALA A 21 20.31 -2.22 -18.17
C ALA A 21 19.35 -1.84 -19.31
N ALA A 22 18.59 -2.80 -19.86
CA ALA A 22 17.73 -2.60 -21.02
C ALA A 22 16.41 -3.40 -20.95
N CYS A 23 15.99 -3.80 -19.74
CA CYS A 23 14.82 -4.64 -19.53
C CYS A 23 13.53 -3.85 -19.76
N ARG A 24 12.85 -4.11 -20.89
CA ARG A 24 11.55 -3.49 -21.19
C ARG A 24 10.49 -3.75 -20.13
N LEU A 25 10.52 -4.93 -19.50
CA LEU A 25 9.60 -5.30 -18.43
C LEU A 25 9.79 -4.40 -17.20
N ARG A 26 11.03 -4.10 -16.80
CA ARG A 26 11.32 -3.19 -15.67
C ARG A 26 10.73 -1.80 -15.92
N GLY A 27 10.84 -1.30 -17.15
CA GLY A 27 10.22 -0.04 -17.57
C GLY A 27 8.69 -0.08 -17.48
N ALA A 28 8.05 -1.10 -18.06
CA ALA A 28 6.59 -1.26 -18.03
C ALA A 28 6.05 -1.39 -16.59
N LEU A 29 6.75 -2.11 -15.71
CA LEU A 29 6.37 -2.24 -14.31
C LEU A 29 6.48 -0.91 -13.54
N ARG A 30 7.47 -0.08 -13.85
CA ARG A 30 7.59 1.26 -13.25
C ARG A 30 6.45 2.18 -13.70
N GLU A 31 6.09 2.17 -14.98
CA GLU A 31 4.94 2.93 -15.47
C GLU A 31 3.63 2.46 -14.82
N ALA A 32 3.46 1.15 -14.66
CA ALA A 32 2.31 0.58 -13.96
C ALA A 32 2.26 1.00 -12.48
N GLN A 33 3.41 1.01 -11.80
CA GLN A 33 3.53 1.47 -10.42
C GLN A 33 3.13 2.95 -10.28
N GLU A 34 3.65 3.82 -11.15
CA GLU A 34 3.30 5.24 -11.16
C GLU A 34 1.81 5.46 -11.47
N ALA A 35 1.21 4.63 -12.32
CA ALA A 35 -0.23 4.66 -12.58
C ALA A 35 -1.06 4.20 -11.36
N PHE A 36 -0.59 3.18 -10.65
CA PHE A 36 -1.22 2.69 -9.42
C PHE A 36 -1.25 3.79 -8.36
N TYR A 37 -0.10 4.42 -8.06
CA TYR A 37 -0.07 5.51 -7.08
C TYR A 37 -0.92 6.70 -7.50
N ARG A 38 -0.85 7.14 -8.76
CA ARG A 38 -1.71 8.22 -9.26
C ARG A 38 -3.20 7.94 -9.14
N SER A 39 -3.62 6.67 -9.17
CA SER A 39 -5.02 6.32 -8.96
C SER A 39 -5.46 6.46 -7.49
N LEU A 40 -4.51 6.43 -6.55
CA LEU A 40 -4.74 6.54 -5.11
C LEU A 40 -4.47 7.94 -4.56
N ASP A 41 -3.61 8.75 -5.21
CA ASP A 41 -3.25 10.11 -4.80
C ASP A 41 -4.46 11.01 -4.42
N PRO A 42 -5.62 10.93 -5.10
CA PRO A 42 -6.77 11.76 -4.74
C PRO A 42 -7.51 11.31 -3.47
N LEU A 43 -7.25 10.08 -2.99
CA LEU A 43 -7.95 9.48 -1.86
C LEU A 43 -7.29 9.85 -0.54
N THR A 44 -8.10 10.26 0.42
CA THR A 44 -7.71 10.53 1.80
C THR A 44 -8.19 9.42 2.73
N LEU A 45 -7.64 9.35 3.94
CA LEU A 45 -8.19 8.47 4.98
C LEU A 45 -9.65 8.79 5.29
N GLY A 46 -10.08 10.06 5.14
CA GLY A 46 -11.47 10.47 5.30
C GLY A 46 -12.40 9.75 4.32
N ASP A 47 -12.02 9.70 3.05
CA ASP A 47 -12.77 9.02 1.99
C ASP A 47 -12.87 7.51 2.28
N LEU A 48 -11.81 6.90 2.82
CA LEU A 48 -11.76 5.47 3.11
C LEU A 48 -12.62 5.07 4.32
N VAL A 49 -12.85 5.97 5.28
CA VAL A 49 -13.64 5.71 6.48
C VAL A 49 -15.09 6.19 6.37
N GLU A 50 -15.51 6.71 5.22
CA GLU A 50 -16.92 6.94 4.95
C GLU A 50 -17.74 5.64 5.06
N ALA A 51 -19.07 5.76 5.11
CA ALA A 51 -19.94 4.60 5.14
C ALA A 51 -19.73 3.77 3.85
N PRO A 52 -19.60 2.43 3.95
CA PRO A 52 -19.92 1.60 5.12
C PRO A 52 -18.72 1.31 6.05
N THR A 53 -17.51 1.69 5.69
CA THR A 53 -16.28 1.29 6.38
C THR A 53 -16.23 1.81 7.81
N GLY A 54 -16.47 3.11 8.04
CA GLY A 54 -16.43 3.71 9.38
C GLY A 54 -17.35 3.03 10.40
N PRO A 55 -18.66 2.85 10.10
CA PRO A 55 -19.58 2.14 10.99
C PRO A 55 -19.21 0.66 11.26
N VAL A 56 -18.51 0.00 10.33
CA VAL A 56 -17.98 -1.36 10.59
C VAL A 56 -16.82 -1.31 11.57
N LEU A 57 -15.86 -0.40 11.35
CA LEU A 57 -14.68 -0.25 12.22
C LEU A 57 -15.07 0.07 13.67
N LEU A 58 -16.05 0.96 13.88
CA LEU A 58 -16.54 1.28 15.22
C LEU A 58 -17.11 0.06 15.95
N ARG A 59 -17.92 -0.76 15.26
CA ARG A 59 -18.48 -1.99 15.85
C ARG A 59 -17.42 -3.04 16.18
N LEU A 60 -16.35 -3.11 15.41
CA LEU A 60 -15.22 -4.02 15.70
C LEU A 60 -14.37 -3.53 16.88
N GLY A 61 -14.29 -2.20 17.08
CA GLY A 61 -13.53 -1.55 18.14
C GLY A 61 -14.28 -1.43 19.47
N GLU A 62 -15.59 -1.66 19.50
CA GLU A 62 -16.36 -1.87 20.72
C GLU A 62 -15.89 -3.18 21.38
N ALA A 63 -14.82 -3.09 22.17
CA ALA A 63 -14.52 -4.11 23.15
C ALA A 63 -15.79 -4.35 23.99
N PRO A 64 -16.09 -5.60 24.39
CA PRO A 64 -17.05 -5.81 25.47
C PRO A 64 -16.68 -4.87 26.61
N PRO A 65 -17.64 -4.31 27.37
CA PRO A 65 -17.29 -3.54 28.55
C PRO A 65 -16.46 -4.47 29.45
N GLU A 66 -15.13 -4.31 29.43
CA GLU A 66 -14.28 -4.94 30.42
C GLU A 66 -14.84 -4.49 31.76
N GLU A 67 -15.08 -5.46 32.63
CA GLU A 67 -15.29 -5.27 34.05
C GLU A 67 -14.24 -4.25 34.50
N ARG A 68 -14.68 -2.98 34.60
CA ARG A 68 -13.97 -1.89 35.28
C ARG A 68 -13.70 -2.41 36.68
N SER A 69 -12.59 -3.11 36.83
CA SER A 69 -12.12 -3.66 38.07
C SER A 69 -11.98 -2.50 39.04
N ALA A 70 -12.49 -2.76 40.24
CA ALA A 70 -12.46 -1.93 41.43
C ALA A 70 -11.14 -1.17 41.63
#